data_AF-A0A3E0Q967-F1
#
_entry.id   AF-A0A3E0Q967-F1
#
_cell.length_a   1.000
_cell.length_b   1.000
_cell.length_c   1.000
_cell.angle_alpha   90.00
_cell.angle_beta   90.00
_cell.angle_gamma   90.00
#
_symmetry.space_group_name_H-M   'P 1'
#
loop_
_entity.id
_entity.type
_entity.pdbx_description
1 polymer ?
#
loop_
_entity_poly.entity_id
_entity_poly.type
_entity_poly.pdbx_seq_one_letter_code
_entity_poly.pdbx_strand_id
1 'polypeptide(L)'
;MSHSSHTVDREGDSHRGALRTGLALLLVTAAAALVIAFQSESPLLRAAGLELLFCATAIWGALDAVRLRRKAGGDSPPDAAEHREDRSLHHLFLAAPTAAILVLTTLAIVAQLAEVPTPPSSEQLVVIAIAAALAACLWTVFVRVFASIDADDLPESVGVSRAFAEARAAAVIVGLAQLLGTVAPVLTAAAAWLILIWILVAAAEQLLRSLAGWFTDETAVEQAPARFVSPVSLVLREVCLSSTNPVGALFDLTERRFGLSFRSSWTLKFLRRSVLPVGLGSVLVVWLSTVCVVIEPHQLGVREAFGRCDRELLEPGLHAKLPWPLGVVHRAPVRTIRTMQIGFSDPNDAATVAKDERRSLLWTQPHAEEFALVLGTQTEVVAINAVVYYRVQNNPEAVFDYVYHTANPEAALENYAYRALMEETQTASLTDLLSRDREQFAARVEERLNDYSRQSRLALDVVDVALINLHPPVEAASHYLDVVNAQVDAERVVVEAQGAADAMVFDASSSSDALVSRSKVEAARRVSEAGRESSEFDAIRRAYEADPETFQLRLWYETLESSLASRRVFVIDANLPNVVFDDRAAGSSIGPEITAPQSED
;
A
#
# COMPACT_ATOMS: atom_id res chain seq x y z
N MET A 1 32.68 -53.24 55.92
CA MET A 1 33.08 -52.26 54.87
C MET A 1 32.57 -52.66 53.47
N SER A 2 31.47 -53.44 53.34
CA SER A 2 30.84 -53.78 52.05
C SER A 2 29.39 -53.32 51.91
N HIS A 3 28.86 -52.57 52.90
CA HIS A 3 27.49 -52.05 52.88
C HIS A 3 27.39 -50.58 52.45
N SER A 4 28.50 -49.84 52.33
CA SER A 4 28.49 -48.44 51.90
C SER A 4 28.62 -48.24 50.39
N SER A 5 29.09 -49.23 49.63
CA SER A 5 29.18 -49.12 48.16
C SER A 5 27.82 -49.33 47.48
N HIS A 6 26.95 -50.18 48.05
CA HIS A 6 25.64 -50.47 47.46
C HIS A 6 24.57 -49.39 47.68
N THR A 7 24.73 -48.52 48.70
CA THR A 7 23.79 -47.40 48.94
C THR A 7 24.04 -46.24 47.99
N VAL A 8 25.32 -45.95 47.71
CA VAL A 8 25.76 -44.87 46.81
C VAL A 8 25.29 -45.10 45.36
N ASP A 9 25.34 -46.35 44.87
CA ASP A 9 24.85 -46.67 43.52
C ASP A 9 23.32 -46.54 43.38
N ARG A 10 22.55 -46.79 44.46
CA ARG A 10 21.07 -46.68 44.45
C ARG A 10 20.58 -45.23 44.44
N GLU A 11 21.23 -44.35 45.17
CA GLU A 11 20.89 -42.92 45.21
C GLU A 11 21.26 -42.23 43.88
N GLY A 12 22.41 -42.55 43.29
CA GLY A 12 22.82 -42.03 41.99
C GLY A 12 21.88 -42.37 40.83
N ASP A 13 21.31 -43.57 40.80
CA ASP A 13 20.33 -43.97 39.78
C ASP A 13 18.95 -43.28 40.00
N SER A 14 18.58 -42.96 41.24
CA SER A 14 17.36 -42.20 41.57
C SER A 14 17.43 -40.75 41.06
N HIS A 15 18.55 -40.06 41.29
CA HIS A 15 18.76 -38.68 40.81
C HIS A 15 18.77 -38.58 39.27
N ARG A 16 19.33 -39.58 38.59
CA ARG A 16 19.27 -39.69 37.11
C ARG A 16 17.85 -39.89 36.60
N GLY A 17 17.04 -40.68 37.31
CA GLY A 17 15.61 -40.83 37.06
C GLY A 17 14.89 -39.48 37.10
N ALA A 18 15.13 -38.70 38.16
CA ALA A 18 14.55 -37.36 38.32
C ALA A 18 14.98 -36.36 37.24
N LEU A 19 16.24 -36.42 36.79
CA LEU A 19 16.74 -35.59 35.69
C LEU A 19 16.08 -35.95 34.35
N ARG A 20 15.90 -37.25 34.06
CA ARG A 20 15.24 -37.72 32.84
C ARG A 20 13.76 -37.36 32.82
N THR A 21 13.05 -37.50 33.94
CA THR A 21 11.65 -37.10 34.04
C THR A 21 11.50 -35.59 33.89
N GLY A 22 12.36 -34.81 34.54
CA GLY A 22 12.40 -33.36 34.40
C GLY A 22 12.66 -32.90 32.96
N LEU A 23 13.64 -33.51 32.27
CA LEU A 23 13.92 -33.22 30.87
C LEU A 23 12.74 -33.55 29.95
N ALA A 24 12.13 -34.74 30.11
CA ALA A 24 10.99 -35.15 29.30
C ALA A 24 9.80 -34.18 29.48
N LEU A 25 9.53 -33.77 30.71
CA LEU A 25 8.46 -32.83 31.03
C LEU A 25 8.69 -31.45 30.39
N LEU A 26 9.92 -30.95 30.40
CA LEU A 26 10.27 -29.68 29.76
C LEU A 26 10.14 -29.76 28.24
N LEU A 27 10.56 -30.85 27.61
CA LEU A 27 10.40 -31.03 26.16
C LEU A 27 8.93 -31.12 25.74
N VAL A 28 8.10 -31.85 26.50
CA VAL A 28 6.66 -31.96 26.23
C VAL A 28 5.95 -30.61 26.40
N THR A 29 6.26 -29.88 27.47
CA THR A 29 5.67 -28.56 27.71
C THR A 29 6.15 -27.51 26.70
N ALA A 30 7.42 -27.56 26.30
CA ALA A 30 7.95 -26.71 25.23
C ALA A 30 7.28 -26.97 23.88
N ALA A 31 7.11 -28.24 23.50
CA ALA A 31 6.43 -28.62 22.26
C ALA A 31 4.97 -28.16 22.26
N ALA A 32 4.24 -28.36 23.36
CA ALA A 32 2.88 -27.88 23.50
C ALA A 32 2.80 -26.34 23.38
N ALA A 33 3.69 -25.61 24.04
CA ALA A 33 3.74 -24.15 23.96
C ALA A 33 4.01 -23.64 22.53
N LEU A 34 4.95 -24.26 21.80
CA LEU A 34 5.26 -23.90 20.41
C LEU A 34 4.14 -24.23 19.43
N VAL A 35 3.46 -25.37 19.59
CA VAL A 35 2.30 -25.73 18.76
C VAL A 35 1.17 -24.74 18.96
N ILE A 36 0.87 -24.39 20.21
CA ILE A 36 -0.16 -23.39 20.52
C ILE A 36 0.27 -22.01 20.01
N ALA A 37 1.54 -21.64 20.15
CA ALA A 37 2.08 -20.38 19.63
C ALA A 37 1.92 -20.26 18.10
N PHE A 38 2.12 -21.36 17.38
CA PHE A 38 1.92 -21.40 15.93
C PHE A 38 0.45 -21.27 15.54
N GLN A 39 -0.47 -21.93 16.26
CA GLN A 39 -1.90 -21.85 15.99
C GLN A 39 -2.53 -20.51 16.38
N SER A 40 -2.02 -19.88 17.43
CA SER A 40 -2.55 -18.61 17.98
C SER A 40 -1.78 -17.38 17.54
N GLU A 41 -0.73 -17.54 16.74
CA GLU A 41 0.23 -16.49 16.36
C GLU A 41 0.74 -15.65 17.54
N SER A 42 0.79 -16.22 18.74
CA SER A 42 1.08 -15.46 19.96
C SER A 42 2.59 -15.35 20.23
N PRO A 43 3.17 -14.14 20.23
CA PRO A 43 4.61 -13.96 20.43
C PRO A 43 5.07 -14.37 21.84
N LEU A 44 4.19 -14.20 22.84
CA LEU A 44 4.46 -14.58 24.23
C LEU A 44 4.62 -16.09 24.42
N LEU A 45 3.77 -16.91 23.79
CA LEU A 45 3.90 -18.37 23.88
C LEU A 45 5.09 -18.88 23.08
N ARG A 46 5.42 -18.24 21.95
CA ARG A 46 6.63 -18.53 21.17
C ARG A 46 7.88 -18.31 22.03
N ALA A 47 7.97 -17.18 22.72
CA ALA A 47 9.05 -16.87 23.65
C ALA A 47 9.11 -17.87 24.83
N ALA A 48 7.96 -18.23 25.41
CA ALA A 48 7.89 -19.21 26.51
C ALA A 48 8.34 -20.61 26.07
N GLY A 49 7.95 -21.06 24.87
CA GLY A 49 8.36 -22.35 24.32
C GLY A 49 9.88 -22.42 24.07
N LEU A 50 10.48 -21.35 23.55
CA LEU A 50 11.92 -21.24 23.36
C LEU A 50 12.69 -21.26 24.70
N GLU A 51 12.18 -20.60 25.73
CA GLU A 51 12.79 -20.63 27.06
C GLU A 51 12.77 -22.04 27.69
N LEU A 52 11.66 -22.77 27.53
CA LEU A 52 11.57 -24.15 28.02
C LEU A 52 12.53 -25.08 27.27
N LEU A 53 12.71 -24.89 25.95
CA LEU A 53 13.76 -25.59 25.19
C LEU A 53 15.16 -25.23 25.70
N PHE A 54 15.42 -23.96 26.00
CA PHE A 54 16.70 -23.53 26.55
C PHE A 54 16.98 -24.18 27.92
N CYS A 55 16.00 -24.23 28.81
CA CYS A 55 16.09 -24.96 30.07
C CYS A 55 16.33 -26.47 29.85
N ALA A 56 15.68 -27.08 28.85
CA ALA A 56 15.88 -28.48 28.50
C ALA A 56 17.31 -28.77 28.04
N THR A 57 17.94 -27.87 27.26
CA THR A 57 19.35 -28.04 26.85
C THR A 57 20.30 -28.03 28.06
N ALA A 58 20.03 -27.21 29.06
CA ALA A 58 20.84 -27.16 30.27
C ALA A 58 20.74 -28.45 31.11
N ILE A 59 19.54 -29.04 31.21
CA ILE A 59 19.33 -30.31 31.93
C ILE A 59 19.89 -31.50 31.15
N TRP A 60 19.77 -31.47 29.83
CA TRP A 60 20.41 -32.46 28.97
C TRP A 60 21.94 -32.41 29.12
N GLY A 61 22.54 -31.23 29.18
CA GLY A 61 23.95 -31.05 29.51
C GLY A 61 24.32 -31.60 30.89
N ALA A 62 23.48 -31.40 31.91
CA ALA A 62 23.68 -32.00 33.23
C ALA A 62 23.64 -33.54 33.19
N LEU A 63 22.70 -34.12 32.46
CA LEU A 63 22.59 -35.57 32.27
C LEU A 63 23.82 -36.16 31.58
N ASP A 64 24.35 -35.47 30.59
CA ASP A 64 25.53 -35.91 29.85
C ASP A 64 26.80 -35.80 30.72
N ALA A 65 26.97 -34.73 31.48
CA ALA A 65 28.07 -34.58 32.45
C ALA A 65 28.08 -35.71 33.50
N VAL A 66 26.91 -36.10 33.99
CA VAL A 66 26.74 -37.22 34.93
C VAL A 66 27.09 -38.57 34.29
N ARG A 67 26.85 -38.77 32.99
CA ARG A 67 27.23 -39.98 32.25
C ARG A 67 28.75 -40.07 32.13
N LEU A 68 29.40 -38.99 31.70
CA LEU A 68 30.84 -38.90 31.50
C LEU A 68 31.62 -39.14 32.80
N ARG A 69 31.15 -38.60 33.93
CA ARG A 69 31.79 -38.83 35.23
C ARG A 69 31.77 -40.30 35.66
N ARG A 70 30.68 -41.03 35.40
CA ARG A 70 30.60 -42.46 35.72
C ARG A 70 31.51 -43.30 34.84
N LYS A 71 31.67 -42.91 33.56
CA LYS A 71 32.64 -43.55 32.65
C LYS A 71 34.07 -43.37 33.16
N ALA A 72 34.39 -42.20 33.73
CA ALA A 72 35.69 -41.90 34.32
C ALA A 72 35.97 -42.57 35.68
N GLY A 73 34.92 -42.95 36.43
CA GLY A 73 35.03 -43.60 37.75
C GLY A 73 35.01 -45.13 37.74
N GLY A 74 35.11 -45.78 36.57
CA GLY A 74 35.19 -47.24 36.45
C GLY A 74 36.56 -47.82 36.85
N ASP A 75 36.63 -49.14 37.04
CA ASP A 75 37.81 -49.87 37.55
C ASP A 75 39.09 -49.79 36.67
N SER A 76 39.00 -49.22 35.46
CA SER A 76 40.13 -48.99 34.56
C SER A 76 40.39 -47.50 34.39
N PRO A 77 41.59 -46.97 34.67
CA PRO A 77 41.89 -45.56 34.41
C PRO A 77 41.77 -45.32 32.90
N PRO A 78 40.92 -44.37 32.46
CA PRO A 78 40.77 -44.08 31.04
C PRO A 78 42.08 -43.53 30.47
N ASP A 79 42.38 -43.85 29.22
CA ASP A 79 43.46 -43.20 28.48
C ASP A 79 43.19 -41.68 28.46
N ALA A 80 44.19 -40.87 28.82
CA ALA A 80 44.03 -39.40 28.89
C ALA A 80 43.51 -38.79 27.57
N ALA A 81 43.83 -39.43 26.43
CA ALA A 81 43.32 -39.05 25.13
C ALA A 81 41.80 -39.28 24.97
N GLU A 82 41.27 -40.41 25.46
CA GLU A 82 39.84 -40.73 25.39
C GLU A 82 39.02 -39.81 26.28
N HIS A 83 39.54 -39.49 27.48
CA HIS A 83 38.87 -38.56 28.40
C HIS A 83 38.82 -37.12 27.85
N ARG A 84 39.88 -36.69 27.16
CA ARG A 84 39.93 -35.41 26.44
C ARG A 84 38.91 -35.36 25.30
N GLU A 85 38.83 -36.42 24.50
CA GLU A 85 37.87 -36.52 23.39
C GLU A 85 36.43 -36.45 23.90
N ASP A 86 36.06 -37.27 24.89
CA ASP A 86 34.74 -37.29 25.52
C ASP A 86 34.32 -35.91 26.08
N ARG A 87 35.25 -35.18 26.71
CA ARG A 87 35.00 -33.83 27.24
C ARG A 87 34.86 -32.79 26.14
N SER A 88 35.66 -32.87 25.08
CA SER A 88 35.55 -31.96 23.94
C SER A 88 34.22 -32.16 23.21
N LEU A 89 33.78 -33.42 23.06
CA LEU A 89 32.48 -33.79 22.51
C LEU A 89 31.35 -33.24 23.38
N HIS A 90 31.43 -33.33 24.71
CA HIS A 90 30.44 -32.75 25.61
C HIS A 90 30.19 -31.25 25.37
N HIS A 91 31.25 -30.46 25.27
CA HIS A 91 31.15 -29.02 25.04
C HIS A 91 30.59 -28.70 23.63
N LEU A 92 31.00 -29.46 22.61
CA LEU A 92 30.51 -29.32 21.24
C LEU A 92 29.02 -29.69 21.13
N PHE A 93 28.62 -30.81 21.74
CA PHE A 93 27.25 -31.30 21.75
C PHE A 93 26.30 -30.38 22.50
N LEU A 94 26.79 -29.62 23.49
CA LEU A 94 26.01 -28.60 24.18
C LEU A 94 25.97 -27.26 23.42
N ALA A 95 27.03 -26.92 22.68
CA ALA A 95 27.10 -25.72 21.86
C ALA A 95 26.14 -25.76 20.66
N ALA A 96 25.96 -26.93 20.03
CA ALA A 96 25.10 -27.07 18.85
C ALA A 96 23.60 -26.74 19.10
N PRO A 97 22.91 -27.32 20.10
CA PRO A 97 21.51 -26.98 20.39
C PRO A 97 21.35 -25.56 20.95
N THR A 98 22.35 -25.04 21.68
CA THR A 98 22.30 -23.66 22.19
C THR A 98 22.47 -22.63 21.07
N ALA A 99 23.30 -22.90 20.07
CA ALA A 99 23.39 -22.10 18.86
C ALA A 99 22.08 -22.13 18.05
N ALA A 100 21.43 -23.30 17.93
CA ALA A 100 20.12 -23.41 17.27
C ALA A 100 19.05 -22.58 17.99
N ILE A 101 19.01 -22.60 19.33
CA ILE A 101 18.11 -21.77 20.12
C ILE A 101 18.40 -20.28 19.91
N LEU A 102 19.67 -19.88 19.87
CA LEU A 102 20.05 -18.50 19.61
C LEU A 102 19.55 -18.04 18.23
N VAL A 103 19.71 -18.84 17.18
CA VAL A 103 19.15 -18.56 15.85
C VAL A 103 17.62 -18.44 15.89
N LEU A 104 16.93 -19.40 16.52
CA LEU A 104 15.47 -19.35 16.65
C LEU A 104 14.98 -18.12 17.42
N THR A 105 15.70 -17.70 18.47
CA THR A 105 15.36 -16.49 19.23
C THR A 105 15.58 -15.22 18.42
N THR A 106 16.66 -15.14 17.63
CA THR A 106 16.87 -14.00 16.72
C THR A 106 15.78 -13.92 15.65
N LEU A 107 15.36 -15.06 15.10
CA LEU A 107 14.25 -15.12 14.16
C LEU A 107 12.93 -14.70 14.82
N ALA A 108 12.68 -15.13 16.06
CA ALA A 108 11.49 -14.73 16.81
C ALA A 108 11.47 -13.22 17.13
N ILE A 109 12.62 -12.61 17.42
CA ILE A 109 12.77 -11.15 17.60
C ILE A 109 12.44 -10.41 16.30
N VAL A 110 12.97 -10.87 15.17
CA VAL A 110 12.69 -10.27 13.85
C VAL A 110 11.21 -10.40 13.49
N ALA A 111 10.62 -11.58 13.70
CA ALA A 111 9.19 -11.79 13.48
C ALA A 111 8.34 -10.85 14.34
N GLN A 112 8.68 -10.68 15.62
CA GLN A 112 7.94 -9.81 16.53
C GLN A 112 8.07 -8.31 16.18
N LEU A 113 9.11 -7.89 15.47
CA LEU A 113 9.24 -6.53 14.94
C LEU A 113 8.33 -6.27 13.72
N ALA A 114 7.94 -7.32 13.00
CA ALA A 114 7.12 -7.25 11.80
C ALA A 114 5.63 -7.56 12.05
N GLU A 115 5.33 -8.41 13.04
CA GLU A 115 3.97 -8.83 13.38
C GLU A 115 3.23 -7.74 14.20
N VAL A 116 2.00 -7.39 13.78
CA VAL A 116 1.07 -6.59 14.59
C VAL A 116 0.35 -7.55 15.57
N PRO A 117 0.43 -7.33 16.90
CA PRO A 117 -0.14 -8.26 17.86
C PRO A 117 -1.68 -8.32 17.71
N THR A 118 -2.20 -9.49 17.37
CA THR A 118 -3.63 -9.76 17.37
C THR A 118 -4.12 -10.01 18.81
N PRO A 119 -5.21 -9.37 19.25
CA PRO A 119 -5.72 -9.59 20.60
C PRO A 119 -6.33 -11.01 20.70
N PRO A 120 -5.84 -11.89 21.59
CA PRO A 120 -6.42 -13.21 21.78
C PRO A 120 -7.82 -13.12 22.38
N SER A 121 -8.65 -14.15 22.18
CA SER A 121 -9.97 -14.20 22.80
C SER A 121 -9.87 -14.27 24.34
N SER A 122 -10.86 -13.71 25.03
CA SER A 122 -10.88 -13.66 26.50
C SER A 122 -10.81 -15.05 27.15
N GLU A 123 -11.40 -16.05 26.51
CA GLU A 123 -11.34 -17.45 26.97
C GLU A 123 -9.93 -18.03 26.86
N GLN A 124 -9.23 -17.79 25.75
CA GLN A 124 -7.86 -18.27 25.55
C GLN A 124 -6.89 -17.66 26.58
N LEU A 125 -7.06 -16.37 26.91
CA LEU A 125 -6.24 -15.69 27.92
C LEU A 125 -6.30 -16.38 29.29
N VAL A 126 -7.52 -16.72 29.74
CA VAL A 126 -7.72 -17.37 31.05
C VAL A 126 -7.15 -18.78 31.07
N VAL A 127 -7.38 -19.56 30.00
CA VAL A 127 -6.86 -20.94 29.91
C VAL A 127 -5.33 -20.95 29.93
N ILE A 128 -4.67 -20.07 29.17
CA ILE A 128 -3.21 -19.96 29.15
C ILE A 128 -2.67 -19.51 30.51
N ALA A 129 -3.34 -18.55 31.17
CA ALA A 129 -2.94 -18.11 32.51
C ALA A 129 -3.01 -19.23 33.55
N ILE A 130 -4.07 -20.04 33.53
CA ILE A 130 -4.22 -21.21 34.42
C ILE A 130 -3.14 -22.25 34.13
N ALA A 131 -2.91 -22.57 32.84
CA ALA A 131 -1.87 -23.50 32.43
C ALA A 131 -0.47 -23.04 32.87
N ALA A 132 -0.17 -21.75 32.74
CA ALA A 132 1.08 -21.15 33.18
C ALA A 132 1.25 -21.22 34.71
N ALA A 133 0.17 -21.00 35.48
CA ALA A 133 0.20 -21.15 36.93
C ALA A 133 0.45 -22.60 37.37
N LEU A 134 -0.18 -23.58 36.72
CA LEU A 134 0.06 -25.01 36.96
C LEU A 134 1.50 -25.41 36.61
N ALA A 135 2.02 -24.92 35.48
CA ALA A 135 3.42 -25.13 35.08
C ALA A 135 4.39 -24.51 36.10
N ALA A 136 4.11 -23.30 36.60
CA ALA A 136 4.92 -22.66 37.64
C ALA A 136 4.96 -23.51 38.93
N CYS A 137 3.80 -24.03 39.37
CA CYS A 137 3.72 -24.96 40.51
C CYS A 137 4.55 -26.23 40.26
N LEU A 138 4.44 -26.83 39.08
CA LEU A 138 5.21 -28.01 38.70
C LEU A 138 6.72 -27.75 38.75
N TRP A 139 7.18 -26.61 38.20
CA TRP A 139 8.59 -26.21 38.25
C TRP A 139 9.07 -25.91 39.68
N THR A 140 8.21 -25.39 40.58
CA THR A 140 8.61 -25.24 42.00
C THR A 140 8.98 -26.56 42.66
N VAL A 141 8.31 -27.66 42.31
CA VAL A 141 8.61 -28.99 42.86
C VAL A 141 10.02 -29.40 42.43
N PHE A 142 10.34 -29.29 41.14
CA PHE A 142 11.67 -29.63 40.63
C PHE A 142 12.78 -28.72 41.19
N VAL A 143 12.52 -27.41 41.34
CA VAL A 143 13.46 -26.49 42.01
C VAL A 143 13.80 -26.98 43.41
N ARG A 144 12.78 -27.36 44.20
CA ARG A 144 12.97 -27.84 45.59
C ARG A 144 13.67 -29.18 45.65
N VAL A 145 13.29 -30.14 44.79
CA VAL A 145 13.91 -31.48 44.73
C VAL A 145 15.40 -31.37 44.42
N PHE A 146 15.80 -30.55 43.44
CA PHE A 146 17.22 -30.39 43.11
C PHE A 146 17.97 -29.46 44.07
N ALA A 147 17.28 -28.55 44.75
CA ALA A 147 17.89 -27.73 45.80
C ALA A 147 18.18 -28.52 47.10
N SER A 148 17.49 -29.64 47.34
CA SER A 148 17.71 -30.48 48.51
C SER A 148 18.80 -31.53 48.33
N ILE A 149 19.36 -31.68 47.12
CA ILE A 149 20.45 -32.63 46.85
C ILE A 149 21.77 -31.91 47.12
N ASP A 150 22.58 -32.47 48.03
CA ASP A 150 23.88 -31.91 48.38
C ASP A 150 24.82 -31.91 47.17
N ALA A 151 25.64 -30.85 47.06
CA ALA A 151 26.56 -30.68 45.94
C ALA A 151 27.67 -31.75 45.89
N ASP A 152 27.89 -32.44 47.00
CA ASP A 152 28.84 -33.55 47.10
C ASP A 152 28.32 -34.82 46.40
N ASP A 153 27.00 -35.05 46.41
CA ASP A 153 26.35 -36.19 45.74
C ASP A 153 26.13 -35.92 44.24
N LEU A 154 25.71 -34.70 43.91
CA LEU A 154 25.50 -34.25 42.54
C LEU A 154 25.89 -32.76 42.42
N PRO A 155 27.08 -32.40 41.94
CA PRO A 155 27.49 -31.00 41.86
C PRO A 155 26.75 -30.21 40.78
N GLU A 156 26.10 -30.89 39.82
CA GLU A 156 25.18 -30.25 38.87
C GLU A 156 23.83 -29.86 39.50
N SER A 157 23.51 -30.32 40.72
CA SER A 157 22.20 -30.11 41.38
C SER A 157 21.83 -28.62 41.46
N VAL A 158 22.80 -27.77 41.83
CA VAL A 158 22.64 -26.33 41.96
C VAL A 158 22.34 -25.67 40.60
N GLY A 159 23.04 -26.11 39.54
CA GLY A 159 22.81 -25.61 38.19
C GLY A 159 21.45 -26.02 37.64
N VAL A 160 21.05 -27.28 37.87
CA VAL A 160 19.75 -27.82 37.45
C VAL A 160 18.61 -27.16 38.21
N SER A 161 18.74 -26.96 39.52
CA SER A 161 17.73 -26.24 40.32
C SER A 161 17.52 -24.82 39.80
N ARG A 162 18.59 -24.11 39.40
CA ARG A 162 18.50 -22.78 38.80
C ARG A 162 17.84 -22.79 37.41
N ALA A 163 18.09 -23.81 36.57
CA ALA A 163 17.41 -23.97 35.29
C ALA A 163 15.90 -24.19 35.45
N PHE A 164 15.48 -24.97 36.46
CA PHE A 164 14.04 -25.06 36.79
C PHE A 164 13.49 -23.77 37.39
N ALA A 165 14.30 -22.99 38.11
CA ALA A 165 13.89 -21.71 38.66
C ALA A 165 13.65 -20.66 37.56
N GLU A 166 14.41 -20.74 36.46
CA GLU A 166 14.23 -19.98 35.23
C GLU A 166 12.92 -20.36 34.52
N ALA A 167 12.70 -21.66 34.26
CA ALA A 167 11.43 -22.15 33.70
C ALA A 167 10.20 -21.72 34.53
N ARG A 168 10.35 -21.73 35.87
CA ARG A 168 9.32 -21.20 36.78
C ARG A 168 9.11 -19.69 36.61
N ALA A 169 10.18 -18.89 36.55
CA ALA A 169 10.08 -17.44 36.41
C ALA A 169 9.39 -17.06 35.10
N ALA A 170 9.74 -17.72 34.00
CA ALA A 170 9.08 -17.55 32.71
C ALA A 170 7.58 -17.89 32.77
N ALA A 171 7.21 -19.01 33.40
CA ALA A 171 5.81 -19.40 33.59
C ALA A 171 5.02 -18.36 34.40
N VAL A 172 5.61 -17.77 35.45
CA VAL A 172 4.97 -16.70 36.24
C VAL A 172 4.80 -15.42 35.43
N ILE A 173 5.83 -15.02 34.65
CA ILE A 173 5.78 -13.83 33.79
C ILE A 173 4.69 -14.00 32.73
N VAL A 174 4.61 -15.17 32.07
CA VAL A 174 3.57 -15.47 31.08
C VAL A 174 2.18 -15.42 31.72
N GLY A 175 1.98 -16.07 32.88
CA GLY A 175 0.68 -16.07 33.56
C GLY A 175 0.22 -14.67 33.98
N LEU A 176 1.13 -13.86 34.54
CA LEU A 176 0.84 -12.50 34.98
C LEU A 176 0.61 -11.55 33.80
N ALA A 177 1.40 -11.68 32.73
CA ALA A 177 1.22 -10.89 31.52
C ALA A 177 -0.12 -11.20 30.83
N GLN A 178 -0.56 -12.46 30.81
CA GLN A 178 -1.87 -12.81 30.23
C GLN A 178 -3.04 -12.31 31.09
N LEU A 179 -2.93 -12.37 32.42
CA LEU A 179 -3.96 -11.80 33.30
C LEU A 179 -4.07 -10.28 33.14
N LEU A 180 -2.94 -9.57 33.13
CA LEU A 180 -2.91 -8.12 32.95
C LEU A 180 -3.16 -7.68 31.50
N GLY A 181 -2.94 -8.56 30.53
CA GLY A 181 -3.20 -8.35 29.11
C GLY A 181 -4.67 -8.06 28.80
N THR A 182 -5.59 -8.49 29.68
CA THR A 182 -7.02 -8.11 29.61
C THR A 182 -7.26 -6.61 29.76
N VAL A 183 -6.38 -5.92 30.50
CA VAL A 183 -6.47 -4.47 30.79
C VAL A 183 -5.50 -3.68 29.90
N ALA A 184 -4.31 -4.22 29.66
CA ALA A 184 -3.26 -3.56 28.89
C ALA A 184 -2.54 -4.56 27.96
N PRO A 185 -2.95 -4.66 26.67
CA PRO A 185 -2.38 -5.63 25.73
C PRO A 185 -0.88 -5.38 25.45
N VAL A 186 -0.38 -4.17 25.68
CA VAL A 186 1.05 -3.85 25.55
C VAL A 186 1.92 -4.69 26.51
N LEU A 187 1.36 -5.13 27.65
CA LEU A 187 2.10 -5.90 28.65
C LEU A 187 2.44 -7.32 28.18
N THR A 188 1.62 -7.93 27.33
CA THR A 188 1.91 -9.27 26.78
C THR A 188 3.07 -9.20 25.79
N ALA A 189 3.10 -8.17 24.95
CA ALA A 189 4.21 -7.89 24.02
C ALA A 189 5.50 -7.55 24.78
N ALA A 190 5.42 -6.72 25.82
CA ALA A 190 6.57 -6.37 26.66
C ALA A 190 7.14 -7.60 27.39
N ALA A 191 6.29 -8.50 27.88
CA ALA A 191 6.71 -9.74 28.52
C ALA A 191 7.42 -10.69 27.53
N ALA A 192 6.93 -10.79 26.29
CA ALA A 192 7.57 -11.56 25.24
C ALA A 192 8.99 -11.03 24.92
N TRP A 193 9.13 -9.71 24.78
CA TRP A 193 10.43 -9.06 24.60
C TRP A 193 11.39 -9.33 25.75
N LEU A 194 10.91 -9.25 26.99
CA LEU A 194 11.71 -9.51 28.18
C LEU A 194 12.28 -10.94 28.16
N ILE A 195 11.44 -11.94 27.86
CA ILE A 195 11.85 -13.35 27.78
C ILE A 195 12.84 -13.57 26.62
N LEU A 196 12.59 -13.01 25.43
CA LEU A 196 13.49 -13.18 24.28
C LEU A 196 14.86 -12.53 24.50
N ILE A 197 14.90 -11.33 25.08
CA ILE A 197 16.16 -10.66 25.44
C ILE A 197 16.91 -11.48 26.49
N TRP A 198 16.20 -12.04 27.47
CA TRP A 198 16.81 -12.92 28.46
C TRP A 198 17.45 -14.15 27.81
N ILE A 199 16.71 -14.88 26.95
CA ILE A 199 17.24 -16.06 26.25
C ILE A 199 18.46 -15.66 25.41
N LEU A 200 18.40 -14.55 24.66
CA LEU A 200 19.50 -14.10 23.81
C LEU A 200 20.80 -13.92 24.61
N VAL A 201 20.73 -13.23 25.76
CA VAL A 201 21.91 -12.97 26.58
C VAL A 201 22.38 -14.23 27.31
N ALA A 202 21.46 -15.04 27.84
CA ALA A 202 21.79 -16.29 28.54
C ALA A 202 22.37 -17.36 27.60
N ALA A 203 21.81 -17.52 26.39
CA ALA A 203 22.30 -18.43 25.38
C ALA A 203 23.66 -17.98 24.82
N ALA A 204 23.88 -16.67 24.65
CA ALA A 204 25.19 -16.14 24.27
C ALA A 204 26.26 -16.43 25.33
N GLU A 205 25.93 -16.27 26.62
CA GLU A 205 26.83 -16.66 27.72
C GLU A 205 27.14 -18.15 27.68
N GLN A 206 26.12 -19.00 27.48
CA GLN A 206 26.26 -20.45 27.39
C GLN A 206 27.20 -20.86 26.25
N LEU A 207 27.02 -20.25 25.08
CA LEU A 207 27.81 -20.54 23.88
C LEU A 207 29.28 -20.11 24.06
N LEU A 208 29.51 -18.91 24.60
CA LEU A 208 30.85 -18.42 24.92
C LEU A 208 31.57 -19.34 25.92
N ARG A 209 30.85 -19.86 26.92
CA ARG A 209 31.41 -20.78 27.91
C ARG A 209 31.68 -22.17 27.35
N SER A 210 30.80 -22.71 26.53
CA SER A 210 31.06 -23.99 25.85
C SER A 210 32.26 -23.88 24.93
N LEU A 211 32.42 -22.74 24.24
CA LEU A 211 33.57 -22.47 23.38
C LEU A 211 34.85 -22.28 24.20
N ALA A 212 34.81 -21.53 25.29
CA ALA A 212 35.96 -21.39 26.20
C ALA A 212 36.38 -22.73 26.82
N GLY A 213 35.42 -23.56 27.25
CA GLY A 213 35.67 -24.90 27.80
C GLY A 213 36.28 -25.88 26.80
N TRP A 214 36.05 -25.66 25.50
CA TRP A 214 36.69 -26.43 24.43
C TRP A 214 38.19 -26.08 24.27
N PHE A 215 38.60 -24.86 24.61
CA PHE A 215 39.99 -24.39 24.49
C PHE A 215 40.81 -24.46 25.79
N THR A 216 40.24 -24.85 26.93
CA THR A 216 40.98 -24.95 28.20
C THR A 216 41.88 -26.20 28.27
N ASP A 217 43.16 -25.99 28.60
CA ASP A 217 44.20 -27.04 28.70
C ASP A 217 44.14 -27.82 30.03
N GLU A 218 44.47 -29.12 30.00
CA GLU A 218 44.24 -30.11 31.07
C GLU A 218 45.14 -29.94 32.30
N THR A 219 46.34 -29.39 32.15
CA THR A 219 47.33 -29.29 33.24
C THR A 219 46.90 -28.36 34.38
N ALA A 220 45.98 -27.42 34.10
CA ALA A 220 45.38 -26.53 35.11
C ALA A 220 44.24 -27.20 35.91
N VAL A 221 43.74 -28.37 35.47
CA VAL A 221 42.56 -29.05 36.02
C VAL A 221 42.93 -30.04 37.13
N GLU A 222 44.07 -30.71 37.01
CA GLU A 222 44.58 -31.66 38.03
C GLU A 222 44.94 -30.98 39.37
N GLN A 223 45.34 -29.71 39.36
CA GLN A 223 45.78 -28.99 40.57
C GLN A 223 44.62 -28.34 41.35
N ALA A 224 43.41 -28.29 40.78
CA ALA A 224 42.23 -27.70 41.42
C ALA A 224 40.91 -28.30 40.86
N PRO A 225 40.48 -29.50 41.31
CA PRO A 225 39.22 -30.12 40.87
C PRO A 225 37.98 -29.26 41.13
N ALA A 226 38.07 -28.27 42.04
CA ALA A 226 37.02 -27.28 42.32
C ALA A 226 36.81 -26.22 41.22
N ARG A 227 37.63 -26.20 40.15
CA ARG A 227 37.52 -25.24 39.03
C ARG A 227 36.89 -25.82 37.76
N PHE A 228 36.19 -26.95 37.84
CA PHE A 228 35.29 -27.35 36.76
C PHE A 228 34.04 -26.44 36.77
N VAL A 229 34.03 -25.42 35.91
CA VAL A 229 32.81 -24.68 35.58
C VAL A 229 31.92 -25.63 34.78
N SER A 230 31.02 -26.34 35.46
CA SER A 230 29.95 -27.09 34.79
C SER A 230 29.25 -26.12 33.85
N PRO A 231 29.06 -26.47 32.56
CA PRO A 231 28.43 -25.57 31.62
C PRO A 231 26.97 -25.24 32.00
N VAL A 232 26.38 -25.90 32.99
CA VAL A 232 25.06 -25.60 33.54
C VAL A 232 25.06 -24.35 34.46
N SER A 233 26.24 -23.91 34.92
CA SER A 233 26.42 -22.85 35.93
C SER A 233 26.54 -21.43 35.35
N LEU A 234 25.52 -20.96 34.62
CA LEU A 234 25.50 -19.60 34.05
C LEU A 234 25.64 -18.50 35.14
N VAL A 235 26.47 -17.48 34.90
CA VAL A 235 26.62 -16.33 35.81
C VAL A 235 25.33 -15.55 35.81
N LEU A 236 24.66 -15.39 34.67
CA LEU A 236 23.37 -14.71 34.62
C LEU A 236 22.31 -15.42 35.48
N ARG A 237 22.23 -16.75 35.40
CA ARG A 237 21.35 -17.54 36.28
C ARG A 237 21.75 -17.41 37.75
N GLU A 238 23.04 -17.40 38.05
CA GLU A 238 23.51 -17.26 39.42
C GLU A 238 23.25 -15.86 39.98
N VAL A 239 23.40 -14.80 39.19
CA VAL A 239 23.08 -13.43 39.58
C VAL A 239 21.58 -13.27 39.83
N CYS A 240 20.75 -13.69 38.87
CA CYS A 240 19.32 -13.37 38.89
C CYS A 240 18.47 -14.34 39.72
N LEU A 241 18.89 -15.61 39.87
CA LEU A 241 18.06 -16.66 40.46
C LEU A 241 18.60 -17.23 41.78
N SER A 242 19.79 -16.82 42.25
CA SER A 242 20.34 -17.30 43.53
C SER A 242 19.78 -16.59 44.75
N SER A 243 19.34 -15.33 44.61
CA SER A 243 18.81 -14.54 45.72
C SER A 243 17.73 -13.58 45.22
N THR A 244 16.89 -13.11 46.14
CA THR A 244 15.86 -12.08 45.86
C THR A 244 16.45 -10.71 45.49
N ASN A 245 17.77 -10.52 45.67
CA ASN A 245 18.46 -9.29 45.32
C ASN A 245 19.56 -9.58 44.27
N PRO A 246 19.26 -9.44 42.97
CA PRO A 246 20.20 -9.78 41.90
C PRO A 246 21.47 -8.92 41.95
N VAL A 247 21.36 -7.67 42.39
CA VAL A 247 22.51 -6.78 42.57
C VAL A 247 23.41 -7.26 43.70
N GLY A 248 22.82 -7.77 44.79
CA GLY A 248 23.57 -8.39 45.89
C GLY A 248 24.31 -9.64 45.44
N ALA A 249 23.63 -10.53 44.71
CA ALA A 249 24.24 -11.73 44.15
C ALA A 249 25.35 -11.42 43.14
N LEU A 250 25.18 -10.39 42.30
CA LEU A 250 26.23 -9.91 41.39
C LEU A 250 27.46 -9.44 42.17
N PHE A 251 27.28 -8.69 43.26
CA PHE A 251 28.39 -8.26 44.10
C PHE A 251 29.07 -9.41 44.81
N ASP A 252 28.30 -10.37 45.33
CA ASP A 252 28.85 -11.57 45.97
C ASP A 252 29.62 -12.43 44.96
N LEU A 253 29.14 -12.52 43.72
CA LEU A 253 29.85 -13.20 42.63
C LEU A 253 31.11 -12.46 42.22
N THR A 254 31.05 -11.14 42.14
CA THR A 254 32.21 -10.32 41.76
C THR A 254 33.28 -10.35 42.86
N GLU A 255 32.87 -10.38 44.13
CA GLU A 255 33.75 -10.55 45.28
C GLU A 255 34.36 -11.97 45.32
N ARG A 256 33.56 -13.02 45.09
CA ARG A 256 34.06 -14.41 45.01
C ARG A 256 34.99 -14.66 43.82
N ARG A 257 34.69 -14.08 42.65
CA ARG A 257 35.38 -14.39 41.38
C ARG A 257 36.55 -13.46 41.07
N PHE A 258 36.44 -12.19 41.44
CA PHE A 258 37.43 -11.16 41.13
C PHE A 258 38.05 -10.51 42.37
N GLY A 259 37.60 -10.84 43.60
CA GLY A 259 38.12 -10.26 44.84
C GLY A 259 37.76 -8.79 45.05
N LEU A 260 36.86 -8.24 44.23
CA LEU A 260 36.46 -6.83 44.29
C LEU A 260 35.24 -6.66 45.20
N SER A 261 35.41 -5.98 46.34
CA SER A 261 34.31 -5.69 47.27
C SER A 261 33.56 -4.41 46.87
N PHE A 262 32.40 -4.56 46.24
CA PHE A 262 31.54 -3.42 45.87
C PHE A 262 30.58 -3.00 47.00
N ARG A 263 30.47 -3.81 48.05
CA ARG A 263 29.52 -3.65 49.17
C ARG A 263 29.80 -2.40 50.03
N SER A 264 31.06 -1.94 50.06
CA SER A 264 31.52 -0.76 50.79
C SER A 264 31.45 0.53 49.97
N SER A 265 31.22 0.44 48.65
CA SER A 265 31.27 1.60 47.77
C SER A 265 30.11 2.56 48.04
N TRP A 266 30.46 3.79 48.43
CA TRP A 266 29.50 4.86 48.69
C TRP A 266 28.65 5.20 47.45
N THR A 267 29.20 5.06 46.24
CA THR A 267 28.50 5.35 44.98
C THR A 267 27.30 4.44 44.74
N LEU A 268 27.40 3.15 45.10
CA LEU A 268 26.32 2.18 44.93
C LEU A 268 25.24 2.32 45.99
N LYS A 269 25.61 2.69 47.23
CA LYS A 269 24.65 3.05 48.28
C LYS A 269 23.87 4.31 47.92
N PHE A 270 24.55 5.30 47.35
CA PHE A 270 23.93 6.51 46.81
C PHE A 270 22.99 6.17 45.65
N LEU A 271 23.42 5.36 44.68
CA LEU A 271 22.59 4.96 43.54
C LEU A 271 21.32 4.23 44.00
N ARG A 272 21.43 3.25 44.91
CA ARG A 272 20.25 2.53 45.45
C ARG A 272 19.28 3.45 46.19
N ARG A 273 19.79 4.45 46.92
CA ARG A 273 18.97 5.41 47.66
C ARG A 273 18.35 6.47 46.76
N SER A 274 19.03 6.84 45.68
CA SER A 274 18.63 7.92 44.76
C SER A 274 17.76 7.41 43.60
N VAL A 275 17.90 6.16 43.15
CA VAL A 275 17.10 5.60 42.04
C VAL A 275 15.61 5.64 42.33
N LEU A 276 15.18 5.34 43.56
CA LEU A 276 13.76 5.32 43.90
C LEU A 276 13.13 6.74 43.91
N PRO A 277 13.68 7.75 44.61
CA PRO A 277 13.14 9.11 44.56
C PRO A 277 13.34 9.79 43.21
N VAL A 278 14.45 9.53 42.50
CA VAL A 278 14.66 10.06 41.14
C VAL A 278 13.69 9.41 40.16
N GLY A 279 13.50 8.10 40.22
CA GLY A 279 12.53 7.39 39.40
C GLY A 279 11.11 7.86 39.66
N LEU A 280 10.71 7.97 40.93
CA LEU A 280 9.40 8.48 41.32
C LEU A 280 9.21 9.96 40.90
N GLY A 281 10.26 10.77 41.04
CA GLY A 281 10.28 12.16 40.58
C GLY A 281 10.16 12.26 39.06
N SER A 282 10.89 11.46 38.29
CA SER A 282 10.79 11.40 36.84
C SER A 282 9.38 10.97 36.39
N VAL A 283 8.81 9.94 37.02
CA VAL A 283 7.44 9.50 36.75
C VAL A 283 6.44 10.62 37.08
N LEU A 284 6.62 11.34 38.19
CA LEU A 284 5.79 12.48 38.56
C LEU A 284 5.91 13.62 37.53
N VAL A 285 7.11 13.92 37.04
CA VAL A 285 7.34 14.94 36.00
C VAL A 285 6.66 14.55 34.69
N VAL A 286 6.82 13.29 34.25
CA VAL A 286 6.13 12.76 33.06
C VAL A 286 4.61 12.81 33.25
N TRP A 287 4.12 12.45 34.44
CA TRP A 287 2.70 12.51 34.78
C TRP A 287 2.16 13.94 34.76
N LEU A 288 2.87 14.90 35.36
CA LEU A 288 2.52 16.33 35.34
C LEU A 288 2.63 16.91 33.93
N SER A 289 3.53 16.41 33.07
CA SER A 289 3.60 16.83 31.67
C SER A 289 2.31 16.55 30.91
N THR A 290 1.46 15.62 31.36
CA THR A 290 0.16 15.34 30.73
C THR A 290 -0.89 16.44 30.96
N VAL A 291 -0.62 17.42 31.84
CA VAL A 291 -1.51 18.56 32.13
C VAL A 291 -1.62 19.51 30.95
N CYS A 292 -0.53 19.74 30.22
CA CYS A 292 -0.51 20.69 29.12
C CYS A 292 -1.00 20.02 27.83
N VAL A 293 -2.04 20.59 27.22
CA VAL A 293 -2.57 20.13 25.93
C VAL A 293 -2.63 21.31 24.97
N VAL A 294 -2.15 21.09 23.75
CA VAL A 294 -2.25 22.05 22.65
C VAL A 294 -3.37 21.61 21.72
N ILE A 295 -4.25 22.55 21.39
CA ILE A 295 -5.32 22.37 20.39
C ILE A 295 -4.95 23.17 19.15
N GLU A 296 -4.99 22.51 18.00
CA GLU A 296 -4.58 23.08 16.73
C GLU A 296 -5.63 24.05 16.15
N PRO A 297 -5.24 25.00 15.28
CA PRO A 297 -6.15 26.01 14.70
C PRO A 297 -7.41 25.46 14.01
N HIS A 298 -7.36 24.22 13.53
CA HIS A 298 -8.43 23.55 12.80
C HIS A 298 -9.29 22.62 13.67
N GLN A 299 -8.97 22.50 14.97
CA GLN A 299 -9.61 21.60 15.91
C GLN A 299 -10.35 22.37 17.00
N LEU A 300 -11.37 21.73 17.57
CA LEU A 300 -12.00 22.15 18.82
C LEU A 300 -11.86 21.04 19.85
N GLY A 301 -11.61 21.41 21.11
CA GLY A 301 -11.44 20.46 22.21
C GLY A 301 -12.64 20.40 23.12
N VAL A 302 -13.00 19.19 23.56
CA VAL A 302 -13.95 18.98 24.66
C VAL A 302 -13.18 18.46 25.87
N ARG A 303 -13.30 19.17 26.99
CA ARG A 303 -12.61 18.81 28.24
C ARG A 303 -13.49 17.93 29.12
N GLU A 304 -12.90 16.86 29.61
CA GLU A 304 -13.44 16.02 30.67
C GLU A 304 -12.64 16.17 31.95
N ALA A 305 -13.35 16.28 33.07
CA ALA A 305 -12.78 16.21 34.41
C ALA A 305 -13.55 15.17 35.23
N PHE A 306 -12.88 14.12 35.68
CA PHE A 306 -13.49 13.00 36.43
C PHE A 306 -14.72 12.39 35.71
N GLY A 307 -14.68 12.33 34.38
CA GLY A 307 -15.79 11.84 33.55
C GLY A 307 -16.99 12.78 33.45
N ARG A 308 -16.91 14.00 33.99
CA ARG A 308 -17.87 15.07 33.71
C ARG A 308 -17.35 15.93 32.56
N CYS A 309 -18.19 16.11 31.55
CA CYS A 309 -17.88 16.95 30.39
C CYS A 309 -18.22 18.41 30.70
N ASP A 310 -17.27 19.31 30.49
CA ASP A 310 -17.56 20.74 30.50
C ASP A 310 -18.30 21.10 29.20
N ARG A 311 -19.35 21.93 29.30
CA ARG A 311 -20.11 22.40 28.14
C ARG A 311 -19.39 23.48 27.32
N GLU A 312 -18.26 23.96 27.81
CA GLU A 312 -17.44 24.98 27.16
C GLU A 312 -16.42 24.32 26.23
N LEU A 313 -16.45 24.70 24.96
CA LEU A 313 -15.49 24.24 23.97
C LEU A 313 -14.16 24.96 24.14
N LEU A 314 -13.07 24.20 24.05
CA LEU A 314 -11.72 24.75 24.02
C LEU A 314 -11.38 25.23 22.60
N GLU A 315 -11.15 26.53 22.48
CA GLU A 315 -10.66 27.16 21.26
C GLU A 315 -9.18 26.79 20.98
N PRO A 316 -8.66 27.03 19.76
CA PRO A 316 -7.26 26.78 19.46
C PRO A 316 -6.29 27.53 20.39
N GLY A 317 -5.35 26.81 20.99
CA GLY A 317 -4.44 27.38 21.98
C GLY A 317 -3.86 26.35 22.94
N LEU A 318 -3.06 26.84 23.90
CA LEU A 318 -2.52 26.04 24.99
C LEU A 318 -3.54 26.03 26.15
N HIS A 319 -3.98 24.83 26.52
CA HIS A 319 -4.93 24.61 27.61
C HIS A 319 -4.34 23.69 28.66
N ALA A 320 -4.76 23.90 29.91
CA ALA A 320 -4.42 23.04 31.03
C ALA A 320 -5.60 22.10 31.35
N LYS A 321 -5.29 20.82 31.49
CA LYS A 321 -6.22 19.79 31.96
C LYS A 321 -5.69 19.12 33.23
N LEU A 322 -6.55 18.38 33.92
CA LEU A 322 -6.08 17.49 34.99
C LEU A 322 -5.15 16.40 34.41
N PRO A 323 -4.12 15.98 35.15
CA PRO A 323 -3.22 14.93 34.70
C PRO A 323 -3.99 13.62 34.48
N TRP A 324 -3.58 12.86 33.47
CA TRP A 324 -4.22 11.58 33.15
C TRP A 324 -4.11 10.63 34.36
N PRO A 325 -5.18 9.92 34.79
CA PRO A 325 -6.47 9.69 34.12
C PRO A 325 -7.60 10.63 34.59
N LEU A 326 -7.33 11.64 35.41
CA LEU A 326 -8.36 12.49 36.01
C LEU A 326 -8.98 13.48 35.01
N GLY A 327 -8.28 13.79 33.92
CA GLY A 327 -8.79 14.62 32.83
C GLY A 327 -8.36 14.14 31.46
N VAL A 328 -9.30 14.19 30.52
CA VAL A 328 -9.12 13.84 29.10
C VAL A 328 -9.61 15.02 28.26
N VAL A 329 -9.00 15.22 27.10
CA VAL A 329 -9.46 16.23 26.13
C VAL A 329 -9.64 15.52 24.80
N HIS A 330 -10.87 15.46 24.32
CA HIS A 330 -11.19 14.93 22.99
C HIS A 330 -11.07 16.06 21.97
N ARG A 331 -10.48 15.79 20.81
CA ARG A 331 -10.22 16.78 19.76
C ARG A 331 -11.07 16.44 18.54
N ALA A 332 -11.90 17.38 18.11
CA ALA A 332 -12.72 17.25 16.92
C ALA A 332 -12.17 18.15 15.79
N PRO A 333 -11.89 17.61 14.59
CA PRO A 333 -11.42 18.38 13.45
C PRO A 333 -12.60 19.07 12.74
N VAL A 334 -12.94 20.28 13.19
CA VAL A 334 -14.15 21.00 12.76
C VAL A 334 -13.94 21.89 11.52
N ARG A 335 -12.70 22.35 11.28
CA ARG A 335 -12.40 23.30 10.19
C ARG A 335 -11.68 22.67 9.00
N THR A 336 -11.61 21.35 8.94
CA THR A 336 -10.93 20.61 7.88
C THR A 336 -11.93 19.75 7.15
N ILE A 337 -11.95 19.85 5.82
CA ILE A 337 -12.69 18.90 4.97
C ILE A 337 -11.86 17.63 4.91
N ARG A 338 -12.47 16.51 5.30
CA ARG A 338 -11.89 15.18 5.23
C ARG A 338 -12.54 14.42 4.08
N THR A 339 -11.80 13.44 3.58
CA THR A 339 -12.23 12.56 2.51
C THR A 339 -12.44 11.17 3.05
N MET A 340 -13.52 10.54 2.63
CA MET A 340 -13.80 9.13 2.85
C MET A 340 -13.93 8.47 1.48
N GLN A 341 -13.13 7.43 1.26
CA GLN A 341 -13.14 6.67 0.02
C GLN A 341 -14.11 5.51 0.15
N ILE A 342 -14.92 5.29 -0.88
CA ILE A 342 -15.93 4.24 -0.92
C ILE A 342 -15.74 3.43 -2.20
N GLY A 343 -15.68 2.12 -2.06
CA GLY A 343 -15.60 1.20 -3.19
C GLY A 343 -14.19 0.93 -3.69
N PHE A 344 -13.16 1.53 -3.09
CA PHE A 344 -11.76 1.16 -3.31
C PHE A 344 -10.95 1.36 -2.03
N SER A 345 -10.08 0.40 -1.73
CA SER A 345 -9.01 0.56 -0.74
C SER A 345 -7.71 0.69 -1.52
N ASP A 346 -7.06 1.85 -1.45
CA ASP A 346 -5.72 1.99 -2.02
C ASP A 346 -4.75 1.18 -1.15
N PRO A 347 -4.14 0.07 -1.64
CA PRO A 347 -3.31 -0.80 -0.81
C PRO A 347 -2.00 -0.13 -0.34
N ASN A 348 -1.74 1.09 -0.78
CA ASN A 348 -0.47 1.78 -0.59
C ASN A 348 -0.69 3.22 -0.12
N ASP A 349 -0.98 3.34 1.18
CA ASP A 349 -0.74 4.49 2.06
C ASP A 349 -1.13 5.91 1.58
N ALA A 350 -1.74 6.65 2.51
CA ALA A 350 -2.12 8.06 2.43
C ALA A 350 -0.98 9.07 2.08
N ALA A 351 0.21 8.61 1.70
CA ALA A 351 1.36 9.40 1.29
C ALA A 351 1.59 9.46 -0.24
N THR A 352 0.93 8.62 -1.04
CA THR A 352 1.25 8.46 -2.48
C THR A 352 0.31 9.20 -3.45
N VAL A 353 -0.71 9.90 -2.94
CA VAL A 353 -1.66 10.69 -3.77
C VAL A 353 -0.97 11.86 -4.49
N ALA A 354 0.23 12.25 -4.07
CA ALA A 354 0.96 13.37 -4.67
C ALA A 354 1.85 13.01 -5.88
N LYS A 355 1.92 11.75 -6.34
CA LYS A 355 2.96 11.37 -7.30
C LYS A 355 2.63 10.38 -8.42
N ASP A 356 1.37 10.24 -8.82
CA ASP A 356 1.10 9.60 -10.11
C ASP A 356 0.12 10.40 -10.97
N GLU A 357 0.69 11.01 -12.00
CA GLU A 357 0.01 11.72 -13.07
C GLU A 357 -0.91 10.74 -13.81
N ARG A 358 -2.21 11.05 -13.89
CA ARG A 358 -3.12 10.64 -14.98
C ARG A 358 -2.87 9.23 -15.55
N ARG A 359 -2.86 8.17 -14.72
CA ARG A 359 -3.00 6.83 -15.28
C ARG A 359 -4.37 6.78 -15.96
N SER A 360 -4.42 6.58 -17.27
CA SER A 360 -5.67 6.21 -17.93
C SER A 360 -6.03 4.83 -17.42
N LEU A 361 -6.99 4.76 -16.50
CA LEU A 361 -7.48 3.49 -15.98
C LEU A 361 -8.29 2.84 -17.12
N LEU A 362 -7.72 1.84 -17.77
CA LEU A 362 -8.38 1.12 -18.86
C LEU A 362 -9.44 0.21 -18.26
N TRP A 363 -10.69 0.21 -18.72
CA TRP A 363 -11.73 -0.66 -18.14
C TRP A 363 -11.39 -2.17 -18.20
N THR A 364 -10.40 -2.57 -19.00
CA THR A 364 -9.96 -3.97 -19.20
C THR A 364 -8.85 -4.43 -18.25
N GLN A 365 -8.36 -3.59 -17.34
CA GLN A 365 -7.38 -3.99 -16.32
C GLN A 365 -7.95 -3.79 -14.91
N PRO A 366 -7.54 -4.61 -13.92
CA PRO A 366 -7.89 -4.37 -12.53
C PRO A 366 -7.07 -3.20 -11.97
N HIS A 367 -7.73 -2.21 -11.35
CA HIS A 367 -7.08 -1.01 -10.83
C HIS A 367 -7.12 -0.89 -9.29
N ALA A 368 -8.09 -1.52 -8.62
CA ALA A 368 -8.16 -1.67 -7.17
C ALA A 368 -9.06 -2.87 -6.79
N GLU A 369 -9.17 -3.20 -5.50
CA GLU A 369 -10.29 -4.01 -5.01
C GLU A 369 -11.57 -3.17 -5.08
N GLU A 370 -12.30 -3.32 -6.18
CA GLU A 370 -13.48 -2.52 -6.49
C GLU A 370 -14.77 -3.23 -6.12
N PHE A 371 -15.70 -2.51 -5.50
CA PHE A 371 -17.00 -3.08 -5.13
C PHE A 371 -17.98 -3.01 -6.30
N ALA A 372 -18.37 -4.17 -6.81
CA ALA A 372 -19.34 -4.30 -7.88
C ALA A 372 -20.77 -4.17 -7.36
N LEU A 373 -21.52 -3.20 -7.87
CA LEU A 373 -22.90 -2.92 -7.52
C LEU A 373 -23.83 -3.37 -8.64
N VAL A 374 -24.95 -4.00 -8.25
CA VAL A 374 -26.01 -4.39 -9.18
C VAL A 374 -26.91 -3.18 -9.46
N LEU A 375 -27.19 -2.96 -10.74
CA LEU A 375 -28.06 -1.87 -11.21
C LEU A 375 -29.53 -2.31 -11.28
N GLY A 376 -30.44 -1.35 -11.37
CA GLY A 376 -31.87 -1.56 -11.13
C GLY A 376 -32.59 -2.59 -12.00
N THR A 377 -32.07 -2.89 -13.19
CA THR A 377 -32.59 -3.95 -14.06
C THR A 377 -32.17 -5.36 -13.63
N GLN A 378 -31.32 -5.49 -12.60
CA GLN A 378 -30.69 -6.72 -12.09
C GLN A 378 -29.87 -7.51 -13.12
N THR A 379 -29.76 -7.00 -14.36
CA THR A 379 -29.02 -7.62 -15.45
C THR A 379 -27.66 -6.97 -15.69
N GLU A 380 -27.44 -5.78 -15.11
CA GLU A 380 -26.24 -4.98 -15.28
C GLU A 380 -25.51 -4.81 -13.95
N VAL A 381 -24.18 -4.80 -14.01
CA VAL A 381 -23.30 -4.64 -12.86
C VAL A 381 -22.28 -3.56 -13.20
N VAL A 382 -21.97 -2.72 -12.22
CA VAL A 382 -21.02 -1.62 -12.38
C VAL A 382 -20.13 -1.52 -11.14
N ALA A 383 -18.83 -1.32 -11.33
CA ALA A 383 -17.92 -0.93 -10.28
C ALA A 383 -17.98 0.60 -10.11
N ILE A 384 -18.22 1.06 -8.88
CA ILE A 384 -18.32 2.49 -8.55
C ILE A 384 -17.31 2.84 -7.47
N ASN A 385 -16.42 3.77 -7.80
CA ASN A 385 -15.52 4.39 -6.83
C ASN A 385 -16.02 5.80 -6.54
N ALA A 386 -16.35 6.08 -5.29
CA ALA A 386 -16.83 7.37 -4.84
C ALA A 386 -15.94 7.94 -3.72
N VAL A 387 -15.85 9.25 -3.64
CA VAL A 387 -15.20 9.97 -2.55
C VAL A 387 -16.20 10.93 -1.95
N VAL A 388 -16.44 10.75 -0.65
CA VAL A 388 -17.31 11.62 0.14
C VAL A 388 -16.45 12.65 0.84
N TYR A 389 -16.69 13.92 0.53
CA TYR A 389 -16.10 15.05 1.23
C TYR A 389 -17.01 15.44 2.38
N TYR A 390 -16.49 15.39 3.60
CA TYR A 390 -17.27 15.70 4.79
C TYR A 390 -16.46 16.56 5.76
N ARG A 391 -17.14 17.23 6.68
CA ARG A 391 -16.52 17.99 7.77
C ARG A 391 -17.34 17.81 9.05
N VAL A 392 -16.71 17.98 10.20
CA VAL A 392 -17.45 18.02 11.47
C VAL A 392 -18.15 19.37 11.60
N GLN A 393 -19.41 19.37 12.02
CA GLN A 393 -20.19 20.61 12.16
C GLN A 393 -19.60 21.53 13.24
N ASN A 394 -19.54 22.83 12.94
CA ASN A 394 -18.99 23.86 13.83
C ASN A 394 -20.03 24.46 14.77
N ASN A 395 -20.76 23.59 15.49
CA ASN A 395 -21.72 23.98 16.52
C ASN A 395 -21.33 23.29 17.84
N PRO A 396 -21.33 23.99 18.99
CA PRO A 396 -21.15 23.38 20.30
C PRO A 396 -21.83 22.03 20.48
N GLU A 397 -23.13 21.94 20.23
CA GLU A 397 -23.91 20.70 20.42
C GLU A 397 -23.42 19.58 19.49
N ALA A 398 -23.07 19.91 18.24
CA ALA A 398 -22.62 18.94 17.27
C ALA A 398 -21.23 18.36 17.63
N VAL A 399 -20.32 19.17 18.18
CA VAL A 399 -19.02 18.66 18.64
C VAL A 399 -19.20 17.67 19.81
N PHE A 400 -20.16 17.90 20.71
CA PHE A 400 -20.51 16.92 21.74
C PHE A 400 -21.10 15.64 21.16
N ASP A 401 -22.00 15.75 20.19
CA ASP A 401 -22.60 14.60 19.51
C ASP A 401 -21.54 13.75 18.78
N TYR A 402 -20.58 14.40 18.10
CA TYR A 402 -19.45 13.72 17.44
C TYR A 402 -18.59 12.90 18.41
N VAL A 403 -18.37 13.42 19.63
CA VAL A 403 -17.49 12.77 20.64
C VAL A 403 -18.23 11.71 21.46
N TYR A 404 -19.50 11.94 21.80
CA TYR A 404 -20.21 11.12 22.81
C TYR A 404 -21.39 10.32 22.29
N HIS A 405 -22.01 10.72 21.18
CA HIS A 405 -23.24 10.05 20.71
C HIS A 405 -22.92 8.71 20.05
N THR A 406 -21.89 8.69 19.21
CA THR A 406 -21.49 7.51 18.42
C THR A 406 -20.03 7.19 18.67
N ALA A 407 -19.71 5.90 18.90
CA ALA A 407 -18.33 5.48 19.18
C ALA A 407 -17.36 5.77 18.03
N ASN A 408 -17.83 5.67 16.78
CA ASN A 408 -17.10 6.07 15.59
C ASN A 408 -18.07 6.63 14.53
N PRO A 409 -18.31 7.96 14.50
CA PRO A 409 -19.25 8.57 13.55
C PRO A 409 -18.77 8.47 12.10
N GLU A 410 -17.45 8.48 11.86
CA GLU A 410 -16.86 8.34 10.52
C GLU A 410 -17.18 6.96 9.94
N ALA A 411 -16.93 5.89 10.71
CA ALA A 411 -17.26 4.53 10.28
C ALA A 411 -18.78 4.32 10.10
N ALA A 412 -19.62 4.97 10.92
CA ALA A 412 -21.07 4.89 10.77
C ALA A 412 -21.54 5.53 9.45
N LEU A 413 -21.02 6.72 9.12
CA LEU A 413 -21.29 7.40 7.86
C LEU A 413 -20.78 6.57 6.67
N GLU A 414 -19.60 5.98 6.77
CA GLU A 414 -19.01 5.13 5.73
C GLU A 414 -19.90 3.92 5.41
N ASN A 415 -20.28 3.16 6.44
CA ASN A 415 -21.15 2.00 6.28
C ASN A 415 -22.51 2.38 5.66
N TYR A 416 -23.06 3.52 6.08
CA TYR A 416 -24.29 4.02 5.49
C TYR A 416 -24.09 4.50 4.06
N ALA A 417 -22.93 5.05 3.70
CA ALA A 417 -22.64 5.49 2.35
C ALA A 417 -22.51 4.33 1.36
N TYR A 418 -21.90 3.21 1.75
CA TYR A 418 -21.97 1.96 0.98
C TYR A 418 -23.41 1.54 0.71
N ARG A 419 -24.25 1.61 1.75
CA ARG A 419 -25.67 1.26 1.65
C ARG A 419 -26.45 2.23 0.77
N ALA A 420 -26.24 3.54 0.92
CA ALA A 420 -26.93 4.57 0.16
C ALA A 420 -26.59 4.48 -1.32
N LEU A 421 -25.32 4.25 -1.66
CA LEU A 421 -24.88 3.98 -3.03
C LEU A 421 -25.56 2.73 -3.59
N MET A 422 -25.56 1.61 -2.85
CA MET A 422 -26.21 0.37 -3.27
C MET A 422 -27.73 0.52 -3.46
N GLU A 423 -28.41 1.31 -2.62
CA GLU A 423 -29.84 1.56 -2.75
C GLU A 423 -30.16 2.47 -3.94
N GLU A 424 -29.36 3.51 -4.18
CA GLU A 424 -29.55 4.40 -5.34
C GLU A 424 -29.26 3.67 -6.66
N THR A 425 -28.25 2.79 -6.73
CA THR A 425 -27.96 2.00 -7.95
C THR A 425 -29.09 1.05 -8.33
N GLN A 426 -29.88 0.57 -7.36
CA GLN A 426 -31.06 -0.28 -7.64
C GLN A 426 -32.17 0.42 -8.43
N THR A 427 -32.12 1.74 -8.59
CA THR A 427 -33.10 2.50 -9.37
C THR A 427 -32.50 3.16 -10.61
N ALA A 428 -31.18 3.10 -10.76
CA ALA A 428 -30.44 3.71 -11.86
C ALA A 428 -30.12 2.69 -12.96
N SER A 429 -30.08 3.14 -14.20
CA SER A 429 -29.49 2.38 -15.31
C SER A 429 -28.02 2.77 -15.54
N LEU A 430 -27.26 1.91 -16.23
CA LEU A 430 -25.87 2.21 -16.53
C LEU A 430 -25.72 3.50 -17.36
N THR A 431 -26.62 3.73 -18.31
CA THR A 431 -26.62 4.93 -19.17
C THR A 431 -26.84 6.20 -18.33
N ASP A 432 -27.70 6.15 -17.31
CA ASP A 432 -27.93 7.31 -16.43
C ASP A 432 -26.67 7.66 -15.63
N LEU A 433 -25.96 6.64 -15.14
CA LEU A 433 -24.72 6.83 -14.36
C LEU A 433 -23.53 7.28 -15.22
N LEU A 434 -23.47 6.86 -16.48
CA LEU A 434 -22.42 7.25 -17.44
C LEU A 434 -22.68 8.59 -18.13
N SER A 435 -23.91 9.12 -18.05
CA SER A 435 -24.33 10.34 -18.75
C SER A 435 -24.36 11.57 -17.83
N ARG A 436 -25.17 12.58 -18.20
CA ARG A 436 -25.31 13.84 -17.42
C ARG A 436 -26.08 13.65 -16.12
N ASP A 437 -26.82 12.56 -15.96
CA ASP A 437 -27.60 12.29 -14.75
C ASP A 437 -26.74 11.84 -13.55
N ARG A 438 -25.43 11.65 -13.76
CA ARG A 438 -24.46 11.34 -12.69
C ARG A 438 -24.39 12.41 -11.58
N GLU A 439 -24.55 13.69 -11.93
CA GLU A 439 -24.53 14.78 -10.94
C GLU A 439 -25.80 14.75 -10.07
N GLN A 440 -26.94 14.42 -10.67
CA GLN A 440 -28.19 14.26 -9.93
C GLN A 440 -28.14 13.01 -9.04
N PHE A 441 -27.50 11.93 -9.50
CA PHE A 441 -27.25 10.75 -8.69
C PHE A 441 -26.39 11.08 -7.46
N ALA A 442 -25.25 11.75 -7.67
CA ALA A 442 -24.37 12.20 -6.59
C ALA A 442 -25.11 13.09 -5.56
N ALA A 443 -25.92 14.04 -6.04
CA ALA A 443 -26.70 14.94 -5.18
C ALA A 443 -27.75 14.18 -4.33
N ARG A 444 -28.41 13.14 -4.88
CA ARG A 444 -29.33 12.29 -4.09
C ARG A 444 -28.61 11.50 -3.02
N VAL A 445 -27.43 10.96 -3.34
CA VAL A 445 -26.59 10.27 -2.36
C VAL A 445 -26.15 11.23 -1.26
N GLU A 446 -25.67 12.42 -1.62
CA GLU A 446 -25.31 13.48 -0.68
C GLU A 446 -26.47 13.84 0.27
N GLU A 447 -27.68 14.04 -0.27
CA GLU A 447 -28.88 14.34 0.51
C GLU A 447 -29.20 13.20 1.50
N ARG A 448 -29.16 11.94 1.07
CA ARG A 448 -29.37 10.78 1.95
C ARG A 448 -28.32 10.70 3.05
N LEU A 449 -27.05 10.95 2.74
CA LEU A 449 -25.97 10.95 3.73
C LEU A 449 -26.17 12.06 4.77
N ASN A 450 -26.55 13.25 4.33
CA ASN A 450 -26.85 14.37 5.21
C ASN A 450 -28.09 14.10 6.07
N ASP A 451 -29.13 13.47 5.51
CA ASP A 451 -30.31 13.03 6.26
C ASP A 451 -29.96 12.01 7.33
N TYR A 452 -29.17 11.00 6.99
CA TYR A 452 -28.70 9.99 7.94
C TYR A 452 -27.85 10.61 9.04
N SER A 453 -26.89 11.48 8.68
CA SER A 453 -26.06 12.18 9.66
C SER A 453 -26.89 13.00 10.66
N ARG A 454 -27.96 13.66 10.18
CA ARG A 454 -28.90 14.39 11.04
C ARG A 454 -29.74 13.47 11.92
N GLN A 455 -30.31 12.40 11.38
CA GLN A 455 -31.15 11.46 12.11
C GLN A 455 -30.38 10.68 13.17
N SER A 456 -29.16 10.25 12.85
CA SER A 456 -28.26 9.51 13.74
C SER A 456 -27.35 10.41 14.58
N ARG A 457 -27.50 11.74 14.48
CA ARG A 457 -26.70 12.73 15.21
C ARG A 457 -25.20 12.45 15.15
N LEU A 458 -24.68 12.20 13.95
CA LEU A 458 -23.26 11.95 13.74
C LEU A 458 -22.43 13.25 13.79
N ALA A 459 -23.10 14.40 13.70
CA ALA A 459 -22.48 15.73 13.63
C ALA A 459 -21.49 15.90 12.47
N LEU A 460 -21.68 15.11 11.40
CA LEU A 460 -20.96 15.22 10.14
C LEU A 460 -21.82 16.00 9.13
N ASP A 461 -21.19 16.89 8.39
CA ASP A 461 -21.78 17.64 7.28
C ASP A 461 -21.11 17.14 6.00
N VAL A 462 -21.88 16.49 5.12
CA VAL A 462 -21.38 16.05 3.82
C VAL A 462 -21.43 17.24 2.89
N VAL A 463 -20.26 17.61 2.39
CA VAL A 463 -20.03 18.79 1.54
C VAL A 463 -20.24 18.45 0.07
N ASP A 464 -19.78 17.28 -0.36
CA ASP A 464 -19.87 16.82 -1.75
C ASP A 464 -19.66 15.29 -1.82
N VAL A 465 -20.22 14.67 -2.84
CA VAL A 465 -20.02 13.25 -3.18
C VAL A 465 -19.51 13.16 -4.62
N ALA A 466 -18.22 12.91 -4.79
CA ALA A 466 -17.60 12.79 -6.09
C ALA A 466 -17.55 11.33 -6.55
N LEU A 467 -18.13 11.03 -7.72
CA LEU A 467 -17.96 9.75 -8.40
C LEU A 467 -16.68 9.81 -9.25
N ILE A 468 -15.67 9.01 -8.92
CA ILE A 468 -14.35 9.06 -9.58
C ILE A 468 -14.31 8.07 -10.75
N ASN A 469 -14.57 6.78 -10.48
CA ASN A 469 -14.54 5.75 -11.51
C ASN A 469 -15.90 5.07 -11.57
N LEU A 470 -16.42 4.92 -12.78
CA LEU A 470 -17.62 4.16 -13.07
C LEU A 470 -17.37 3.33 -14.33
N HIS A 471 -17.33 2.01 -14.18
CA HIS A 471 -17.16 1.13 -15.32
C HIS A 471 -17.78 -0.25 -15.06
N PRO A 472 -18.15 -0.99 -16.12
CA PRO A 472 -18.48 -2.40 -15.98
C PRO A 472 -17.32 -3.17 -15.32
N PRO A 473 -17.59 -4.28 -14.60
CA PRO A 473 -16.54 -5.19 -14.13
C PRO A 473 -15.58 -5.56 -15.26
N VAL A 474 -14.31 -5.74 -14.91
CA VAL A 474 -13.22 -5.97 -15.88
C VAL A 474 -13.53 -7.15 -16.80
N GLU A 475 -14.21 -8.17 -16.27
CA GLU A 475 -14.63 -9.36 -17.00
C GLU A 475 -15.68 -9.07 -18.09
N ALA A 476 -16.49 -8.02 -17.93
CA ALA A 476 -17.56 -7.64 -18.84
C ALA A 476 -17.21 -6.43 -19.73
N ALA A 477 -16.10 -5.73 -19.43
CA ALA A 477 -15.73 -4.49 -20.09
C ALA A 477 -15.57 -4.63 -21.62
N SER A 478 -14.96 -5.72 -22.11
CA SER A 478 -14.78 -5.94 -23.55
C SER A 478 -16.10 -6.12 -24.29
N HIS A 479 -17.05 -6.86 -23.70
CA HIS A 479 -18.36 -7.06 -24.30
C HIS A 479 -19.19 -5.78 -24.35
N TYR A 480 -19.08 -4.94 -23.32
CA TYR A 480 -19.70 -3.61 -23.34
C TYR A 480 -19.12 -2.74 -24.45
N LEU A 481 -17.80 -2.74 -24.61
CA LEU A 481 -17.14 -1.99 -25.67
C LEU A 481 -17.60 -2.44 -27.06
N ASP A 482 -17.80 -3.75 -27.27
CA ASP A 482 -18.33 -4.29 -28.53
C ASP A 482 -19.74 -3.78 -28.84
N VAL A 483 -20.64 -3.74 -27.84
CA VAL A 483 -22.01 -3.23 -28.02
C VAL A 483 -22.01 -1.74 -28.35
N VAL A 484 -21.20 -0.94 -27.63
CA VAL A 484 -21.06 0.50 -27.90
C VAL A 484 -20.49 0.74 -29.30
N ASN A 485 -19.44 0.00 -29.68
CA ASN A 485 -18.86 0.08 -31.02
C ASN A 485 -19.89 -0.26 -32.10
N ALA A 486 -20.67 -1.33 -31.91
CA ALA A 486 -21.72 -1.72 -32.85
C ALA A 486 -22.81 -0.64 -32.98
N GLN A 487 -23.20 0.03 -31.89
CA GLN A 487 -24.16 1.12 -31.92
C GLN A 487 -23.61 2.36 -32.64
N VAL A 488 -22.35 2.73 -32.38
CA VAL A 488 -21.67 3.82 -33.08
C VAL A 488 -21.53 3.52 -34.57
N ASP A 489 -21.22 2.27 -34.93
CA ASP A 489 -21.16 1.85 -36.33
C ASP A 489 -22.53 1.88 -37.02
N ALA A 490 -23.59 1.47 -36.34
CA ALA A 490 -24.94 1.57 -36.86
C ALA A 490 -25.34 3.04 -37.13
N GLU A 491 -25.08 3.93 -36.17
CA GLU A 491 -25.33 5.37 -36.33
C GLU A 491 -24.49 5.96 -37.48
N ARG A 492 -23.22 5.58 -37.59
CA ARG A 492 -22.33 5.96 -38.70
C ARG A 492 -22.93 5.59 -40.04
N VAL A 493 -23.42 4.35 -40.20
CA VAL A 493 -24.03 3.88 -41.45
C VAL A 493 -25.30 4.69 -41.80
N VAL A 494 -26.12 5.04 -40.80
CA VAL A 494 -27.31 5.88 -41.01
C VAL A 494 -26.92 7.28 -41.47
N VAL A 495 -25.94 7.91 -40.80
CA VAL A 495 -25.45 9.25 -41.14
C VAL A 495 -24.79 9.27 -42.52
N GLU A 496 -24.00 8.26 -42.87
CA GLU A 496 -23.40 8.11 -44.21
C GLU A 496 -24.48 7.97 -45.29
N ALA A 497 -25.52 7.17 -45.05
CA ALA A 497 -26.63 7.00 -45.98
C ALA A 497 -27.45 8.29 -46.16
N GLN A 498 -27.70 9.03 -45.08
CA GLN A 498 -28.35 10.35 -45.13
C GLN A 498 -27.50 11.36 -45.92
N GLY A 499 -26.20 11.43 -45.63
CA GLY A 499 -25.28 12.31 -46.35
C GLY A 499 -25.21 11.98 -47.84
N ALA A 500 -25.23 10.70 -48.22
CA ALA A 500 -25.28 10.29 -49.62
C ALA A 500 -26.60 10.70 -50.31
N ALA A 501 -27.74 10.54 -49.62
CA ALA A 501 -29.05 10.95 -50.14
C ALA A 501 -29.11 12.47 -50.34
N ASP A 502 -28.65 13.25 -49.36
CA ASP A 502 -28.61 14.71 -49.43
C ASP A 502 -27.69 15.19 -50.55
N ALA A 503 -26.53 14.55 -50.74
CA ALA A 503 -25.63 14.84 -51.85
C ALA A 503 -26.29 14.60 -53.21
N MET A 504 -27.02 13.49 -53.39
CA MET A 504 -27.75 13.21 -54.64
C MET A 504 -28.83 14.27 -54.92
N VAL A 505 -29.58 14.70 -53.90
CA VAL A 505 -30.60 15.75 -54.03
C VAL A 505 -29.96 17.09 -54.39
N PHE A 506 -28.84 17.43 -53.77
CA PHE A 506 -28.07 18.64 -54.06
C PHE A 506 -27.54 18.65 -55.49
N ASP A 507 -26.92 17.55 -55.93
CA ASP A 507 -26.38 17.42 -57.30
C ASP A 507 -27.47 17.49 -58.37
N ALA A 508 -28.62 16.85 -58.13
CA ALA A 508 -29.77 16.91 -59.02
C ALA A 508 -30.33 18.35 -59.11
N SER A 509 -30.46 19.03 -57.98
CA SER A 509 -30.95 20.42 -57.92
C SER A 509 -29.98 21.38 -58.61
N SER A 510 -28.69 21.26 -58.32
CA SER A 510 -27.61 22.04 -58.95
C SER A 510 -27.58 21.85 -60.47
N SER A 511 -27.72 20.60 -60.94
CA SER A 511 -27.76 20.28 -62.37
C SER A 511 -28.99 20.86 -63.07
N SER A 512 -30.16 20.79 -62.40
CA SER A 512 -31.41 21.39 -62.88
C SER A 512 -31.27 22.91 -63.01
N ASP A 513 -30.77 23.58 -61.97
CA ASP A 513 -30.58 25.03 -61.96
C ASP A 513 -29.56 25.48 -63.01
N ALA A 514 -28.47 24.73 -63.18
CA ALA A 514 -27.49 24.97 -64.23
C ALA A 514 -28.10 24.81 -65.64
N LEU A 515 -28.96 23.81 -65.86
CA LEU A 515 -29.66 23.62 -67.13
C LEU A 515 -30.65 24.74 -67.43
N VAL A 516 -31.44 25.16 -66.43
CA VAL A 516 -32.37 26.29 -66.54
C VAL A 516 -31.61 27.58 -66.83
N SER A 517 -30.50 27.83 -66.12
CA SER A 517 -29.67 29.01 -66.32
C SER A 517 -29.04 29.04 -67.72
N ARG A 518 -28.49 27.92 -68.20
CA ARG A 518 -27.98 27.80 -69.58
C ARG A 518 -29.07 28.02 -70.62
N SER A 519 -30.25 27.48 -70.41
CA SER A 519 -31.40 27.67 -71.31
C SER A 519 -31.84 29.13 -71.37
N LYS A 520 -31.85 29.84 -70.23
CA LYS A 520 -32.13 31.28 -70.17
C LYS A 520 -31.07 32.11 -70.90
N VAL A 521 -29.79 31.78 -70.72
CA VAL A 521 -28.68 32.43 -71.44
C VAL A 521 -28.82 32.22 -72.95
N GLU A 522 -29.09 31.00 -73.40
CA GLU A 522 -29.27 30.69 -74.82
C GLU A 522 -30.51 31.39 -75.41
N ALA A 523 -31.63 31.41 -74.68
CA ALA A 523 -32.81 32.15 -75.10
C ALA A 523 -32.53 33.65 -75.23
N ALA A 524 -31.85 34.25 -74.24
CA ALA A 524 -31.45 35.66 -74.29
C ALA A 524 -30.47 35.93 -75.45
N ARG A 525 -29.52 35.01 -75.71
CA ARG A 525 -28.60 35.08 -76.85
C ARG A 525 -29.35 35.08 -78.17
N ARG A 526 -30.29 34.14 -78.38
CA ARG A 526 -31.09 34.06 -79.61
C ARG A 526 -31.94 35.30 -79.84
N VAL A 527 -32.58 35.83 -78.79
CA VAL A 527 -33.36 37.08 -78.88
C VAL A 527 -32.44 38.25 -79.23
N SER A 528 -31.25 38.32 -78.61
CA SER A 528 -30.28 39.38 -78.88
C SER A 528 -29.70 39.29 -80.30
N GLU A 529 -29.40 38.08 -80.80
CA GLU A 529 -28.95 37.84 -82.16
C GLU A 529 -30.02 38.22 -83.20
N ALA A 530 -31.27 37.82 -82.99
CA ALA A 530 -32.39 38.22 -83.85
C ALA A 530 -32.61 39.75 -83.82
N GLY A 531 -32.49 40.38 -82.66
CA GLY A 531 -32.55 41.84 -82.52
C GLY A 531 -31.40 42.56 -83.22
N ARG A 532 -30.18 42.00 -83.13
CA ARG A 532 -28.98 42.50 -83.83
C ARG A 532 -29.17 42.40 -85.35
N GLU A 533 -29.58 41.24 -85.85
CA GLU A 533 -29.81 41.00 -87.27
C GLU A 533 -30.95 41.86 -87.82
N SER A 534 -32.04 42.04 -87.07
CA SER A 534 -33.12 42.96 -87.45
C SER A 534 -32.65 44.42 -87.51
N SER A 535 -31.81 44.86 -86.55
CA SER A 535 -31.26 46.21 -86.55
C SER A 535 -30.27 46.44 -87.69
N GLU A 536 -29.44 45.43 -88.00
CA GLU A 536 -28.51 45.41 -89.12
C GLU A 536 -29.26 45.48 -90.46
N PHE A 537 -30.29 44.65 -90.64
CA PHE A 537 -31.16 44.68 -91.81
C PHE A 537 -31.85 46.04 -91.97
N ASP A 538 -32.37 46.62 -90.89
CA ASP A 538 -33.04 47.92 -90.96
C ASP A 538 -32.08 49.07 -91.31
N ALA A 539 -30.84 49.00 -90.80
CA ALA A 539 -29.78 49.93 -91.18
C ALA A 539 -29.40 49.80 -92.67
N ILE A 540 -29.24 48.58 -93.16
CA ILE A 540 -28.98 48.29 -94.59
C ILE A 540 -30.14 48.79 -95.46
N ARG A 541 -31.39 48.49 -95.08
CA ARG A 541 -32.60 48.96 -95.78
C ARG A 541 -32.63 50.48 -95.87
N ARG A 542 -32.39 51.18 -94.75
CA ARG A 542 -32.34 52.65 -94.72
C ARG A 542 -31.23 53.22 -95.61
N ALA A 543 -30.05 52.59 -95.63
CA ALA A 543 -28.96 52.99 -96.51
C ALA A 543 -29.29 52.77 -97.99
N TYR A 544 -29.95 51.67 -98.33
CA TYR A 544 -30.41 51.36 -99.68
C TYR A 544 -31.51 52.32 -100.17
N GLU A 545 -32.50 52.61 -99.32
CA GLU A 545 -33.60 53.54 -99.64
C GLU A 545 -33.12 54.98 -99.87
N ALA A 546 -32.01 55.38 -99.24
CA ALA A 546 -31.45 56.72 -99.39
C ALA A 546 -30.84 56.97 -100.79
N ASP A 547 -30.11 55.99 -101.34
CA ASP A 547 -29.56 56.01 -102.70
C ASP A 547 -29.20 54.59 -103.18
N PRO A 548 -30.08 53.95 -103.99
CA PRO A 548 -29.86 52.60 -104.47
C PRO A 548 -28.65 52.43 -105.39
N GLU A 549 -28.33 53.42 -106.25
CA GLU A 549 -27.27 53.29 -107.24
C GLU A 549 -25.90 53.31 -106.56
N THR A 550 -25.69 54.26 -105.64
CA THR A 550 -24.44 54.38 -104.86
C THR A 550 -24.26 53.17 -103.93
N PHE A 551 -25.33 52.65 -103.33
CA PHE A 551 -25.26 51.47 -102.47
C PHE A 551 -24.84 50.21 -103.25
N GLN A 552 -25.44 49.94 -104.42
CA GLN A 552 -25.09 48.79 -105.25
C GLN A 552 -23.65 48.88 -105.77
N LEU A 553 -23.22 50.07 -106.18
CA LEU A 553 -21.85 50.31 -106.63
C LEU A 553 -20.85 50.04 -105.49
N ARG A 554 -21.12 50.55 -104.28
CA ARG A 554 -20.30 50.28 -103.09
C ARG A 554 -20.25 48.79 -102.76
N LEU A 555 -21.39 48.10 -102.74
CA LEU A 555 -21.44 46.66 -102.47
C LEU A 555 -20.66 45.86 -103.52
N TRP A 556 -20.75 46.26 -104.80
CA TRP A 556 -19.96 45.68 -105.87
C TRP A 556 -18.46 45.83 -105.62
N TYR A 557 -18.00 47.04 -105.26
CA TYR A 557 -16.59 47.28 -104.91
C TYR A 557 -16.15 46.56 -103.63
N GLU A 558 -16.96 46.51 -102.56
CA GLU A 558 -16.64 45.75 -101.33
C GLU A 558 -16.58 44.22 -101.60
N THR A 559 -17.46 43.71 -102.45
CA THR A 559 -17.45 42.29 -102.87
C THR A 559 -16.25 42.00 -103.76
N LEU A 560 -15.91 42.92 -104.65
CA LEU A 560 -14.75 42.84 -105.52
C LEU A 560 -13.46 42.94 -104.69
N GLU A 561 -13.38 43.85 -103.72
CA GLU A 561 -12.28 43.96 -102.76
C GLU A 561 -12.12 42.69 -101.94
N SER A 562 -13.18 42.19 -101.29
CA SER A 562 -13.11 40.97 -100.48
C SER A 562 -12.80 39.70 -101.28
N SER A 563 -13.30 39.60 -102.52
CA SER A 563 -13.00 38.47 -103.41
C SER A 563 -11.61 38.54 -104.04
N LEU A 564 -11.07 39.74 -104.25
CA LEU A 564 -9.72 39.97 -104.77
C LEU A 564 -8.66 40.05 -103.67
N ALA A 565 -9.01 40.31 -102.41
CA ALA A 565 -8.08 40.43 -101.27
C ALA A 565 -7.17 39.19 -101.08
N SER A 566 -7.59 38.03 -101.57
CA SER A 566 -6.81 36.78 -101.53
C SER A 566 -6.24 36.35 -102.89
N ARG A 567 -6.40 37.15 -103.96
CA ARG A 567 -6.01 36.82 -105.33
C ARG A 567 -5.00 37.82 -105.90
N ARG A 568 -4.10 37.33 -106.76
CA ARG A 568 -3.14 38.20 -107.48
C ARG A 568 -3.83 38.81 -108.69
N VAL A 569 -3.90 40.13 -108.74
CA VAL A 569 -4.56 40.88 -109.82
C VAL A 569 -3.49 41.49 -110.72
N PHE A 570 -3.65 41.31 -112.02
CA PHE A 570 -2.82 41.94 -113.05
C PHE A 570 -3.71 42.90 -113.83
N VAL A 571 -3.38 44.20 -113.83
CA VAL A 571 -4.11 45.21 -114.62
C VAL A 571 -3.33 45.48 -115.90
N ILE A 572 -3.99 45.29 -117.04
CA ILE A 572 -3.42 45.44 -118.39
C ILE A 572 -4.22 46.53 -119.10
N ASP A 573 -3.57 47.63 -119.48
CA ASP A 573 -4.18 48.74 -120.22
C ASP A 573 -4.00 48.55 -121.73
N ALA A 574 -5.07 48.79 -122.51
CA ALA A 574 -5.08 48.56 -123.96
C ALA A 574 -4.49 49.72 -124.80
N ASN A 575 -4.33 50.92 -124.22
CA ASN A 575 -3.79 52.11 -124.87
C ASN A 575 -2.34 52.40 -124.46
N LEU A 576 -1.83 51.74 -123.42
CA LEU A 576 -0.42 51.80 -123.01
C LEU A 576 0.31 50.53 -123.46
N PRO A 577 1.21 50.59 -124.46
CA PRO A 577 2.02 49.44 -124.81
C PRO A 577 2.95 49.07 -123.64
N ASN A 578 2.82 47.83 -123.15
CA ASN A 578 3.71 47.15 -122.19
C ASN A 578 3.69 47.63 -120.72
N VAL A 579 2.55 47.93 -120.11
CA VAL A 579 2.47 48.17 -118.66
C VAL A 579 1.56 47.13 -117.98
N VAL A 580 2.15 46.24 -117.18
CA VAL A 580 1.45 45.31 -116.28
C VAL A 580 1.63 45.81 -114.85
N PHE A 581 0.53 46.17 -114.18
CA PHE A 581 0.58 46.55 -112.77
C PHE A 581 0.37 45.30 -111.90
N ASP A 582 1.38 44.94 -111.10
CA ASP A 582 1.29 43.96 -110.00
C ASP A 582 1.11 44.73 -108.69
N ASP A 583 0.00 44.48 -108.00
CA ASP A 583 -0.37 45.14 -106.74
C ASP A 583 0.59 44.79 -105.57
N ARG A 584 1.62 43.97 -105.79
CA ARG A 584 2.67 43.72 -104.79
C ARG A 584 3.73 44.82 -104.62
N ALA A 585 3.70 45.91 -105.40
CA ALA A 585 4.66 47.02 -105.24
C ALA A 585 4.23 48.13 -104.25
N ALA A 586 3.19 47.94 -103.43
CA ALA A 586 2.85 48.85 -102.32
C ALA A 586 3.77 48.67 -101.10
N GLY A 587 5.08 48.68 -101.35
CA GLY A 587 6.15 48.81 -100.36
C GLY A 587 7.28 49.75 -100.81
N SER A 588 7.42 50.07 -102.10
CA SER A 588 8.43 51.05 -102.57
C SER A 588 8.05 51.68 -103.92
N SER A 589 7.87 53.01 -103.89
CA SER A 589 7.94 54.02 -104.97
C SER A 589 7.48 53.63 -106.39
N ILE A 590 6.39 54.25 -106.82
CA ILE A 590 5.93 54.33 -108.22
C ILE A 590 6.99 55.04 -109.07
N GLY A 591 7.60 54.32 -110.01
CA GLY A 591 8.42 54.87 -111.09
C GLY A 591 8.14 54.10 -112.38
N PRO A 592 8.04 54.76 -113.55
CA PRO A 592 7.76 54.07 -114.80
C PRO A 592 9.01 53.33 -115.28
N GLU A 593 8.91 52.02 -115.48
CA GLU A 593 9.95 51.22 -116.14
C GLU A 593 9.61 51.11 -117.64
N ILE A 594 10.41 51.79 -118.47
CA ILE A 594 10.29 51.74 -119.94
C ILE A 594 11.29 50.71 -120.46
N THR A 595 10.80 49.59 -121.01
CA THR A 595 11.62 48.58 -121.67
C THR A 595 11.64 48.82 -123.19
N ALA A 596 12.83 49.04 -123.76
CA ALA A 596 13.08 49.25 -125.19
C ALA A 596 13.00 47.95 -126.03
N PRO A 597 12.73 48.02 -127.35
CA PRO A 597 12.41 46.85 -128.17
C PRO A 597 13.67 46.06 -128.55
N GLN A 598 13.55 44.72 -128.58
CA GLN A 598 14.53 43.85 -129.22
C GLN A 598 14.03 43.44 -130.61
N SER A 599 14.94 43.56 -131.58
CA SER A 599 14.82 43.32 -133.01
C SER A 599 14.62 41.84 -133.37
N GLU A 600 14.02 41.63 -134.54
CA GLU A 600 13.78 40.35 -135.24
C GLU A 600 15.00 39.41 -135.27
N ASP A 601 14.73 38.11 -135.06
CA ASP A 601 14.99 37.02 -136.01
C ASP A 601 13.98 35.88 -135.79
#